data_AF-A0A4Y9L1A7-F1
#
_entry.id   AF-A0A4Y9L1A7-F1
#
_cell.length_a   1.000
_cell.length_b   1.000
_cell.length_c   1.000
_cell.angle_alpha   90.00
_cell.angle_beta   90.00
_cell.angle_gamma   90.00
#
_symmetry.space_group_name_H-M   'P 1'
#
loop_
_entity.id
_entity.type
_entity.pdbx_description
1 polymer ?
#
loop_
_entity_poly.entity_id
_entity_poly.type
_entity_poly.pdbx_seq_one_letter_code
_entity_poly.pdbx_strand_id
1 'polypeptide(L)'
;MKKETIDTSADPGLCISPAETLPTSSPLAITLMMGCGFAGLGLRYLVREHATDDAIQFLIPWYAFARDHGIAALAEPFTNYTPVYSYLLLIAARFDWLGQPLSLVKMISAIFELGCAIVVAQMVWRATKIPLRACLAFCAVWLAPTVIFNGALWGQADSIWTFFTLVALALFMRDRNGIAPFAMSFSVKAQGVFLGPFVLGMILRRRIHLAWLATVPGIYLVLAVPVLVAGRSLASVFAVYLDQAHTFNRLTMNAANIWVLAGAMPYAMGVAIGMVLAATSGLALSILIARSQRTGPEFILLAACVSLMLMPYLLPKMHERYFYAFELASIALACLNPRYLPFAVIAQVDGVLSYLVFESGIVLGVLPAALCNSLLVYYLVLDLWRGERGFRFPRLAWLGFIASTAGLFSYLVFEGPGWDISPVYLLATGLVTAAALRLLTDSQRTPISGQEAGTPGVAEALST
;
A
#
# COMPACT_ATOMS: atom_id res chain seq x y z
N MET A 1 50.71 27.45 -59.38
CA MET A 1 50.28 28.85 -59.59
C MET A 1 49.08 28.83 -60.53
N LYS A 2 47.98 29.56 -60.20
CA LYS A 2 46.62 29.55 -60.83
C LYS A 2 45.79 28.30 -60.50
N LYS A 3 44.63 28.35 -59.83
CA LYS A 3 43.35 29.11 -59.95
C LYS A 3 42.46 28.58 -61.08
N GLU A 4 41.16 28.42 -60.74
CA GLU A 4 39.96 28.14 -61.57
C GLU A 4 39.58 26.66 -61.75
N THR A 5 38.32 26.19 -61.67
CA THR A 5 36.97 26.57 -61.12
C THR A 5 36.04 25.37 -61.46
N ILE A 6 34.74 25.43 -61.11
CA ILE A 6 33.58 24.55 -61.51
C ILE A 6 33.15 23.61 -60.37
N ASP A 7 31.89 23.50 -59.96
CA ASP A 7 30.67 24.30 -60.09
C ASP A 7 29.69 23.85 -58.99
N THR A 8 28.71 24.69 -58.72
CA THR A 8 27.62 24.57 -57.74
C THR A 8 26.52 23.57 -58.11
N SER A 9 25.97 22.85 -57.12
CA SER A 9 24.53 22.52 -57.08
C SER A 9 24.04 22.42 -55.63
N ALA A 10 23.08 23.26 -55.28
CA ALA A 10 22.35 23.23 -54.03
C ALA A 10 21.36 22.05 -53.99
N ASP A 11 21.19 21.43 -52.82
CA ASP A 11 20.01 20.62 -52.50
C ASP A 11 19.35 21.15 -51.22
N PRO A 12 18.09 21.62 -51.25
CA PRO A 12 17.39 22.21 -50.13
C PRO A 12 16.55 21.16 -49.40
N GLY A 13 16.89 20.80 -48.17
CA GLY A 13 15.98 19.94 -47.41
C GLY A 13 16.57 19.22 -46.21
N LEU A 14 17.07 19.96 -45.21
CA LEU A 14 17.15 19.42 -43.86
C LEU A 14 16.60 20.46 -42.88
N CYS A 15 15.29 20.67 -42.94
CA CYS A 15 14.56 21.30 -41.84
C CYS A 15 14.68 20.37 -40.63
N ILE A 16 15.58 20.74 -39.72
CA ILE A 16 15.61 20.24 -38.35
C ILE A 16 14.26 20.59 -37.73
N SER A 17 13.39 19.60 -37.57
CA SER A 17 12.15 19.75 -36.78
C SER A 17 12.54 20.09 -35.34
N PRO A 18 12.12 21.25 -34.80
CA PRO A 18 12.36 21.58 -33.41
C PRO A 18 11.37 20.81 -32.55
N ALA A 19 11.91 19.98 -31.66
CA ALA A 19 11.24 19.47 -30.47
C ALA A 19 9.81 18.92 -30.70
N GLU A 20 9.71 17.61 -30.92
CA GLU A 20 8.55 16.87 -30.42
C GLU A 20 8.51 17.03 -28.90
N THR A 21 7.84 18.09 -28.45
CA THR A 21 7.42 18.24 -27.07
C THR A 21 6.48 17.08 -26.77
N LEU A 22 7.01 16.04 -26.10
CA LEU A 22 6.22 15.08 -25.33
C LEU A 22 5.10 15.86 -24.64
N PRO A 23 3.81 15.46 -24.75
CA PRO A 23 2.74 16.20 -24.10
C PRO A 23 2.92 16.12 -22.58
N THR A 24 3.58 17.14 -22.05
CA THR A 24 3.87 17.33 -20.64
C THR A 24 2.56 17.75 -19.97
N SER A 25 1.93 16.77 -19.30
CA SER A 25 0.69 16.86 -18.52
C SER A 25 -0.60 17.02 -19.33
N SER A 26 -1.51 16.04 -19.23
CA SER A 26 -2.88 16.24 -19.70
C SER A 26 -3.59 17.15 -18.69
N PRO A 27 -4.25 18.25 -19.12
CA PRO A 27 -4.98 19.14 -18.21
C PRO A 27 -6.03 18.37 -17.40
N LEU A 28 -6.61 17.31 -17.98
CA LEU A 28 -7.51 16.38 -17.29
C LEU A 28 -6.86 15.71 -16.07
N ALA A 29 -5.61 15.23 -16.16
CA ALA A 29 -4.93 14.58 -15.04
C ALA A 29 -4.65 15.58 -13.91
N ILE A 30 -4.26 16.82 -14.24
CA ILE A 30 -4.04 17.85 -13.22
C ILE A 30 -5.35 18.20 -12.52
N THR A 31 -6.42 18.45 -13.27
CA THR A 31 -7.75 18.77 -12.71
C THR A 31 -8.26 17.65 -11.82
N LEU A 32 -8.12 16.39 -12.25
CA LEU A 32 -8.53 15.23 -11.45
C LEU A 32 -7.71 15.11 -10.16
N MET A 33 -6.39 15.25 -10.25
CA MET A 33 -5.50 15.18 -9.10
C MET A 33 -5.80 16.29 -8.07
N MET A 34 -6.01 17.53 -8.52
CA MET A 34 -6.40 18.63 -7.65
C MET A 34 -7.78 18.40 -7.02
N GLY A 35 -8.77 18.01 -7.82
CA GLY A 35 -10.13 17.73 -7.35
C GLY A 35 -10.15 16.63 -6.28
N CYS A 36 -9.48 15.50 -6.54
CA CYS A 36 -9.35 14.42 -5.55
C CYS A 36 -8.50 14.84 -4.34
N GLY A 37 -7.46 15.65 -4.56
CA GLY A 37 -6.64 16.22 -3.49
C GLY A 37 -7.49 16.99 -2.49
N PHE A 38 -8.24 18.00 -2.97
CA PHE A 38 -9.16 18.79 -2.14
C PHE A 38 -10.30 17.96 -1.54
N ALA A 39 -10.88 17.02 -2.30
CA ALA A 39 -11.92 16.14 -1.79
C ALA A 39 -11.42 15.31 -0.59
N GLY A 40 -10.22 14.71 -0.69
CA GLY A 40 -9.67 13.92 0.40
C GLY A 40 -9.21 14.75 1.61
N LEU A 41 -8.84 16.01 1.41
CA LEU A 41 -8.67 16.97 2.52
C LEU A 41 -10.00 17.29 3.19
N GLY A 42 -11.05 17.53 2.40
CA GLY A 42 -12.42 17.76 2.89
C GLY A 42 -12.94 16.58 3.72
N LEU A 43 -12.77 15.35 3.23
CA LEU A 43 -13.16 14.14 3.98
C LEU A 43 -12.44 14.05 5.33
N ARG A 44 -11.11 14.23 5.34
CA ARG A 44 -10.31 14.21 6.58
C ARG A 44 -10.73 15.31 7.55
N TYR A 45 -11.03 16.50 7.03
CA TYR A 45 -11.53 17.61 7.84
C TYR A 45 -12.89 17.28 8.49
N LEU A 46 -13.81 16.64 7.76
CA LEU A 46 -15.13 16.28 8.29
C LEU A 46 -15.06 15.26 9.42
N VAL A 47 -14.15 14.29 9.35
CA VAL A 47 -14.01 13.21 10.36
C VAL A 47 -12.92 13.48 11.41
N ARG A 48 -12.31 14.67 11.41
CA ARG A 48 -11.13 15.00 12.25
C ARG A 48 -11.38 14.90 13.76
N GLU A 49 -12.63 15.03 14.19
CA GLU A 49 -13.05 14.98 15.61
C GLU A 49 -13.69 13.65 16.00
N HIS A 50 -13.95 12.76 15.02
CA HIS A 50 -14.49 11.42 15.31
C HIS A 50 -13.50 10.65 16.20
N ALA A 51 -13.92 10.30 17.40
CA ALA A 51 -13.08 9.63 18.38
C ALA A 51 -13.52 8.19 18.55
N THR A 52 -12.59 7.26 18.33
CA THR A 52 -12.75 5.85 18.66
C THR A 52 -12.33 5.59 20.11
N ASP A 53 -12.62 4.40 20.63
CA ASP A 53 -12.16 3.98 21.95
C ASP A 53 -10.62 4.04 22.06
N ASP A 54 -9.90 3.60 21.02
CA ASP A 54 -8.44 3.71 20.94
C ASP A 54 -7.99 5.18 21.04
N ALA A 55 -8.71 6.10 20.40
CA ALA A 55 -8.37 7.53 20.43
C ALA A 55 -8.51 8.12 21.83
N ILE A 56 -9.60 7.77 22.53
CA ILE A 56 -9.90 8.26 23.88
C ILE A 56 -8.94 7.66 24.90
N GLN A 57 -8.67 6.35 24.81
CA GLN A 57 -7.85 5.63 25.79
C GLN A 57 -6.35 5.88 25.62
N PHE A 58 -5.90 6.10 24.38
CA PHE A 58 -4.46 6.14 24.07
C PHE A 58 -4.04 7.41 23.35
N LEU A 59 -4.58 7.70 22.17
CA LEU A 59 -4.03 8.75 21.30
C LEU A 59 -4.10 10.15 21.92
N ILE A 60 -5.25 10.51 22.51
CA ILE A 60 -5.46 11.80 23.16
C ILE A 60 -4.55 11.93 24.40
N PRO A 61 -4.53 10.97 25.35
CA PRO A 61 -3.61 10.99 26.48
C PRO A 61 -2.13 11.08 26.08
N TRP A 62 -1.69 10.33 25.06
CA TRP A 62 -0.30 10.38 24.60
C TRP A 62 0.07 11.75 24.03
N TYR A 63 -0.83 12.34 23.25
CA TYR A 63 -0.62 13.70 22.74
C TYR A 63 -0.55 14.72 23.88
N ALA A 64 -1.50 14.67 24.83
CA ALA A 64 -1.52 15.57 25.97
C ALA A 64 -0.22 15.45 26.79
N PHE A 65 0.24 14.22 27.04
CA PHE A 65 1.50 13.98 27.74
C PHE A 65 2.70 14.59 26.99
N ALA A 66 2.79 14.38 25.68
CA ALA A 66 3.84 14.95 24.85
C ALA A 66 3.83 16.48 24.85
N ARG A 67 2.64 17.10 24.76
CA ARG A 67 2.46 18.54 24.81
C ARG A 67 2.87 19.13 26.15
N ASP A 68 2.44 18.52 27.25
CA ASP A 68 2.59 19.08 28.59
C ASP A 68 4.04 18.93 29.12
N HIS A 69 4.75 17.88 28.69
CA HIS A 69 6.13 17.61 29.14
C HIS A 69 7.21 17.99 28.12
N GLY A 70 6.84 18.27 26.86
CA GLY A 70 7.79 18.60 25.81
C GLY A 70 8.89 17.55 25.64
N ILE A 71 10.13 17.98 25.43
CA ILE A 71 11.27 17.06 25.20
C ILE A 71 11.49 16.11 26.39
N ALA A 72 11.15 16.52 27.62
CA ALA A 72 11.28 15.68 28.80
C ALA A 72 10.38 14.44 28.75
N ALA A 73 9.29 14.47 27.95
CA ALA A 73 8.44 13.31 27.71
C ALA A 73 9.22 12.10 27.17
N LEU A 74 10.32 12.32 26.46
CA LEU A 74 11.12 11.26 25.84
C LEU A 74 11.85 10.37 26.84
N ALA A 75 11.99 10.82 28.09
CA ALA A 75 12.51 9.99 29.18
C ALA A 75 11.57 8.82 29.52
N GLU A 76 10.27 8.97 29.24
CA GLU A 76 9.22 8.06 29.65
C GLU A 76 8.68 7.20 28.48
N PRO A 77 8.27 5.95 28.73
CA PRO A 77 7.62 5.10 27.73
C PRO A 77 6.13 5.44 27.59
N PHE A 78 5.79 6.70 27.33
CA PHE A 78 4.40 7.18 27.31
C PHE A 78 3.58 6.72 26.10
N THR A 79 4.19 6.02 25.13
CA THR A 79 3.48 5.34 24.03
C THR A 79 3.90 3.88 23.98
N ASN A 80 3.02 3.02 23.44
CA ASN A 80 3.37 1.64 23.11
C ASN A 80 3.99 1.49 21.71
N TYR A 81 4.44 2.59 21.11
CA TYR A 81 5.11 2.62 19.81
C TYR A 81 6.63 2.74 19.99
N THR A 82 7.37 2.52 18.91
CA THR A 82 8.80 2.81 18.89
C THR A 82 9.03 4.32 19.01
N PRO A 83 10.26 4.76 19.34
CA PRO A 83 10.55 6.18 19.59
C PRO A 83 10.12 7.14 18.47
N VAL A 84 10.06 6.67 17.22
CA VAL A 84 9.64 7.49 16.07
C VAL A 84 8.28 8.15 16.30
N TYR A 85 7.30 7.40 16.85
CA TYR A 85 5.97 7.95 17.04
C TYR A 85 5.93 9.01 18.15
N SER A 86 6.69 8.81 19.23
CA SER A 86 6.87 9.83 20.28
C SER A 86 7.46 11.14 19.73
N TYR A 87 8.40 11.05 18.78
CA TYR A 87 8.94 12.25 18.11
C TYR A 87 7.88 12.96 17.26
N LEU A 88 7.05 12.20 16.54
CA LEU A 88 5.97 12.78 15.73
C LEU A 88 4.91 13.46 16.60
N LEU A 89 4.57 12.89 17.76
CA LEU A 89 3.67 13.53 18.73
C LEU A 89 4.27 14.83 19.27
N LEU A 90 5.57 14.86 19.61
CA LEU A 90 6.22 16.09 20.05
C LEU A 90 6.26 17.16 18.96
N ILE A 91 6.50 16.78 17.71
CA ILE A 91 6.44 17.71 16.58
C ILE A 91 5.02 18.25 16.42
N ALA A 92 4.00 17.38 16.45
CA ALA A 92 2.60 17.77 16.36
C ALA A 92 2.16 18.67 17.52
N ALA A 93 2.68 18.45 18.72
CA ALA A 93 2.45 19.30 19.90
C ALA A 93 2.94 20.75 19.71
N ARG A 94 3.92 20.99 18.82
CA ARG A 94 4.35 22.38 18.49
C ARG A 94 3.31 23.16 17.69
N PHE A 95 2.31 22.46 17.15
CA PHE A 95 1.21 23.01 16.37
C PHE A 95 -0.13 22.90 17.10
N ASP A 96 -0.14 22.77 18.43
CA ASP A 96 -1.37 22.66 19.26
C ASP A 96 -2.40 23.77 18.96
N TRP A 97 -1.95 24.96 18.56
CA TRP A 97 -2.80 26.07 18.17
C TRP A 97 -3.59 25.87 16.85
N LEU A 98 -3.27 24.85 16.04
CA LEU A 98 -3.94 24.57 14.76
C LEU A 98 -5.21 23.72 14.90
N GLY A 99 -5.43 23.07 16.04
CA GLY A 99 -6.60 22.21 16.21
C GLY A 99 -6.55 21.38 17.50
N GLN A 100 -7.59 20.59 17.72
CA GLN A 100 -7.68 19.73 18.90
C GLN A 100 -6.63 18.61 18.85
N PRO A 101 -6.21 18.06 20.01
CA PRO A 101 -5.23 16.97 20.11
C PRO A 101 -5.44 15.83 19.11
N LEU A 102 -6.66 15.29 19.03
CA LEU A 102 -6.95 14.17 18.13
C LEU A 102 -6.81 14.56 16.64
N SER A 103 -7.22 15.77 16.27
CA SER A 103 -7.05 16.25 14.89
C SER A 103 -5.58 16.37 14.50
N LEU A 104 -4.71 16.76 15.45
CA LEU A 104 -3.27 16.86 15.22
C LEU A 104 -2.59 15.49 15.17
N VAL A 105 -3.05 14.53 15.96
CA VAL A 105 -2.62 13.12 15.81
C VAL A 105 -3.01 12.59 14.44
N LYS A 106 -4.27 12.79 14.01
CA LYS A 106 -4.76 12.37 12.68
C LYS A 106 -4.02 13.06 11.54
N MET A 107 -3.57 14.30 11.73
CA MET A 107 -2.77 15.03 10.75
C MET A 107 -1.43 14.33 10.46
N ILE A 108 -0.80 13.71 11.47
CA ILE A 108 0.41 12.91 11.27
C ILE A 108 0.12 11.81 10.25
N SER A 109 -0.96 11.04 10.46
CA SER A 109 -1.37 9.98 9.54
C SER A 109 -1.66 10.53 8.14
N ALA A 110 -2.40 11.64 8.04
CA ALA A 110 -2.75 12.29 6.77
C ALA A 110 -1.51 12.72 5.94
N ILE A 111 -0.46 13.21 6.59
CA ILE A 111 0.81 13.58 5.92
C ILE A 111 1.45 12.34 5.29
N PHE A 112 1.53 11.23 6.03
CA PHE A 112 2.12 9.99 5.52
C PHE A 112 1.22 9.30 4.48
N GLU A 113 -0.11 9.42 4.58
CA GLU A 113 -1.05 8.97 3.56
C GLU A 113 -0.87 9.72 2.23
N LEU A 114 -0.68 11.04 2.29
CA LEU A 114 -0.35 11.85 1.13
C LEU A 114 0.99 11.42 0.54
N GLY A 115 1.99 11.18 1.39
CA GLY A 115 3.28 10.61 1.00
C GLY A 115 3.13 9.26 0.28
N CYS A 116 2.32 8.35 0.80
CA CYS A 116 2.01 7.06 0.17
C CYS A 116 1.38 7.25 -1.23
N ALA A 117 0.39 8.13 -1.36
CA ALA A 117 -0.26 8.43 -2.63
C ALA A 117 0.73 8.99 -3.66
N ILE A 118 1.62 9.88 -3.24
CA ILE A 118 2.69 10.44 -4.09
C ILE A 118 3.67 9.35 -4.51
N VAL A 119 4.15 8.51 -3.60
CA VAL A 119 5.11 7.43 -3.92
C VAL A 119 4.50 6.43 -4.89
N VAL A 120 3.25 6.01 -4.67
CA VAL A 120 2.54 5.11 -5.58
C VAL A 120 2.35 5.74 -6.97
N ALA A 121 1.95 7.00 -7.04
CA ALA A 121 1.85 7.73 -8.30
C ALA A 121 3.19 7.81 -9.03
N GLN A 122 4.29 8.03 -8.30
CA GLN A 122 5.64 8.03 -8.85
C GLN A 122 6.06 6.64 -9.36
N MET A 123 5.76 5.56 -8.63
CA MET A 123 6.01 4.18 -9.08
C MET A 123 5.32 3.92 -10.42
N VAL A 124 4.03 4.29 -10.52
CA VAL A 124 3.21 4.11 -11.72
C VAL A 124 3.69 4.99 -12.87
N TRP A 125 3.96 6.27 -12.62
CA TRP A 125 4.51 7.19 -13.63
C TRP A 125 5.83 6.68 -14.19
N ARG A 126 6.75 6.23 -13.32
CA ARG A 126 8.07 5.77 -13.76
C ARG A 126 8.01 4.48 -14.57
N ALA A 127 7.10 3.58 -14.22
CA ALA A 127 6.89 2.32 -14.93
C ALA A 127 6.15 2.48 -16.26
N THR A 128 5.15 3.38 -16.33
CA THR A 128 4.25 3.48 -17.49
C THR A 128 4.48 4.69 -18.38
N LYS A 129 5.05 5.77 -17.84
CA LYS A 129 5.17 7.09 -18.50
C LYS A 129 3.83 7.68 -18.94
N ILE A 130 2.72 7.25 -18.33
CA ILE A 130 1.37 7.74 -18.64
C ILE A 130 0.86 8.61 -17.49
N PRO A 131 0.64 9.93 -17.69
CA PRO A 131 0.28 10.84 -16.59
C PRO A 131 -1.06 10.47 -15.96
N LEU A 132 -2.02 10.03 -16.78
CA LEU A 132 -3.35 9.63 -16.31
C LEU A 132 -3.29 8.43 -15.37
N ARG A 133 -2.45 7.42 -15.64
CA ARG A 133 -2.30 6.25 -14.75
C ARG A 133 -1.68 6.64 -13.42
N ALA A 134 -0.69 7.54 -13.44
CA ALA A 134 -0.09 8.07 -12.22
C ALA A 134 -1.10 8.89 -11.40
N CYS A 135 -1.90 9.73 -12.06
CA CYS A 135 -3.00 10.46 -11.43
C CYS A 135 -4.03 9.51 -10.81
N LEU A 136 -4.46 8.48 -11.54
CA LEU A 136 -5.40 7.48 -11.02
C LEU A 136 -4.83 6.77 -9.80
N ALA A 137 -3.54 6.43 -9.82
CA ALA A 137 -2.88 5.79 -8.68
C ALA A 137 -2.82 6.71 -7.45
N PHE A 138 -2.52 8.01 -7.64
CA PHE A 138 -2.60 9.01 -6.58
C PHE A 138 -4.01 9.07 -5.99
N CYS A 139 -5.02 9.29 -6.85
CA CYS A 139 -6.40 9.46 -6.41
C CYS A 139 -6.94 8.21 -5.72
N ALA A 140 -6.64 7.03 -6.27
CA ALA A 140 -7.08 5.75 -5.72
C ALA A 140 -6.50 5.48 -4.33
N VAL A 141 -5.23 5.83 -4.07
CA VAL A 141 -4.65 5.72 -2.72
C VAL A 141 -5.19 6.80 -1.79
N TRP A 142 -5.20 8.05 -2.22
CA TRP A 142 -5.60 9.19 -1.37
C TRP A 142 -7.04 9.10 -0.86
N LEU A 143 -7.92 8.52 -1.68
CA LEU A 143 -9.33 8.30 -1.41
C LEU A 143 -9.68 6.83 -1.12
N ALA A 144 -8.69 5.96 -0.94
CA ALA A 144 -8.95 4.55 -0.68
C ALA A 144 -9.78 4.40 0.61
N PRO A 145 -10.86 3.59 0.63
CA PRO A 145 -11.67 3.42 1.83
C PRO A 145 -10.83 3.02 3.05
N THR A 146 -9.91 2.08 2.90
CA THR A 146 -9.01 1.62 3.98
C THR A 146 -8.09 2.72 4.50
N VAL A 147 -7.66 3.65 3.64
CA VAL A 147 -6.89 4.84 4.03
C VAL A 147 -7.73 5.78 4.87
N ILE A 148 -8.97 6.07 4.45
CA ILE A 148 -9.89 6.92 5.21
C ILE A 148 -10.25 6.29 6.56
N PHE A 149 -10.55 4.99 6.60
CA PHE A 149 -10.83 4.29 7.87
C PHE A 149 -9.62 4.30 8.82
N ASN A 150 -8.42 4.02 8.32
CA ASN A 150 -7.23 3.90 9.16
C ASN A 150 -6.80 5.24 9.79
N GLY A 151 -6.38 6.22 9.00
CA GLY A 151 -5.81 7.45 9.54
C GLY A 151 -6.88 8.50 9.82
N ALA A 152 -7.81 8.74 8.88
CA ALA A 152 -8.78 9.82 9.02
C ALA A 152 -9.85 9.53 10.07
N LEU A 153 -10.45 8.33 10.05
CA LEU A 153 -11.51 7.96 10.99
C LEU A 153 -10.92 7.52 12.34
N TRP A 154 -9.95 6.62 12.36
CA TRP A 154 -9.43 6.04 13.61
C TRP A 154 -8.18 6.70 14.18
N GLY A 155 -7.44 7.50 13.42
CA GLY A 155 -6.17 8.08 13.88
C GLY A 155 -5.03 7.07 14.02
N GLN A 156 -5.10 5.94 13.31
CA GLN A 156 -4.06 4.92 13.32
C GLN A 156 -2.83 5.35 12.53
N ALA A 157 -1.68 4.77 12.87
CA ALA A 157 -0.36 5.15 12.37
C ALA A 157 0.16 4.24 11.24
N ASP A 158 -0.70 3.45 10.57
CA ASP A 158 -0.23 2.44 9.61
C ASP A 158 0.32 3.03 8.31
N SER A 159 -0.07 4.26 7.98
CA SER A 159 0.48 5.00 6.83
C SER A 159 1.97 5.31 7.00
N ILE A 160 2.46 5.46 8.24
CA ILE A 160 3.85 5.88 8.51
C ILE A 160 4.85 4.79 8.09
N TRP A 161 4.68 3.57 8.58
CA TRP A 161 5.56 2.46 8.20
C TRP A 161 5.32 2.05 6.74
N THR A 162 4.07 2.12 6.28
CA THR A 162 3.72 1.83 4.88
C THR A 162 4.38 2.79 3.90
N PHE A 163 4.53 4.07 4.24
CA PHE A 163 5.26 5.03 3.42
C PHE A 163 6.70 4.56 3.17
N PHE A 164 7.43 4.20 4.23
CA PHE A 164 8.81 3.73 4.11
C PHE A 164 8.91 2.37 3.40
N THR A 165 7.92 1.49 3.59
CA THR A 165 7.74 0.26 2.80
C THR A 165 7.65 0.60 1.32
N LEU A 166 6.73 1.48 0.91
CA LEU A 166 6.53 1.88 -0.49
C LEU A 166 7.77 2.57 -1.09
N VAL A 167 8.51 3.37 -0.30
CA VAL A 167 9.79 3.94 -0.72
C VAL A 167 10.83 2.82 -0.97
N ALA A 168 10.89 1.80 -0.11
CA ALA A 168 11.75 0.63 -0.33
C ALA A 168 11.41 -0.06 -1.65
N LEU A 169 10.12 -0.34 -1.89
CA LEU A 169 9.64 -0.93 -3.14
C LEU A 169 10.02 -0.06 -4.34
N ALA A 170 9.78 1.26 -4.27
CA ALA A 170 10.08 2.20 -5.35
C ALA A 170 11.57 2.22 -5.70
N LEU A 171 12.47 2.08 -4.71
CA LEU A 171 13.90 1.93 -4.96
C LEU A 171 14.23 0.60 -5.62
N PHE A 172 13.67 -0.51 -5.14
CA PHE A 172 13.89 -1.81 -5.77
C PHE A 172 13.38 -1.84 -7.22
N MET A 173 12.21 -1.25 -7.51
CA MET A 173 11.69 -1.12 -8.89
C MET A 173 12.59 -0.29 -9.81
N ARG A 174 13.47 0.54 -9.25
CA ARG A 174 14.44 1.37 -9.98
C ARG A 174 15.85 0.77 -10.00
N ASP A 175 15.96 -0.52 -9.72
CA ASP A 175 17.22 -1.24 -9.61
C ASP A 175 18.18 -0.67 -8.54
N ARG A 176 17.64 0.06 -7.56
CA ARG A 176 18.39 0.57 -6.40
C ARG A 176 18.16 -0.30 -5.17
N ASN A 177 19.05 -0.15 -4.18
CA ASN A 177 18.93 -0.83 -2.90
C ASN A 177 17.86 -0.17 -2.03
N GLY A 178 16.80 -0.92 -1.68
CA GLY A 178 15.71 -0.45 -0.82
C GLY A 178 15.83 -0.86 0.66
N ILE A 179 16.97 -1.44 1.08
CA ILE A 179 17.10 -2.00 2.44
C ILE A 179 17.04 -0.93 3.55
N ALA A 180 17.59 0.27 3.32
CA ALA A 180 17.54 1.33 4.33
C ALA A 180 16.11 1.85 4.61
N PRO A 181 15.27 2.17 3.60
CA PRO A 181 13.86 2.47 3.86
C PRO A 181 13.07 1.28 4.44
N PHE A 182 13.40 0.04 4.08
CA PHE A 182 12.81 -1.14 4.73
C PHE A 182 13.16 -1.20 6.24
N ALA A 183 14.42 -0.96 6.59
CA ALA A 183 14.87 -0.88 7.97
C ALA A 183 14.19 0.27 8.73
N MET A 184 13.96 1.42 8.08
CA MET A 184 13.17 2.51 8.64
C MET A 184 11.71 2.09 8.88
N SER A 185 11.07 1.44 7.91
CA SER A 185 9.70 0.91 8.03
C SER A 185 9.56 -0.01 9.24
N PHE A 186 10.45 -1.00 9.36
CA PHE A 186 10.49 -1.90 10.52
C PHE A 186 10.70 -1.14 11.82
N SER A 187 11.59 -0.15 11.84
CA SER A 187 11.88 0.66 13.03
C SER A 187 10.72 1.56 13.45
N VAL A 188 9.83 1.95 12.53
CA VAL A 188 8.57 2.63 12.87
C VAL A 188 7.59 1.65 13.51
N LYS A 189 7.44 0.46 12.92
CA LYS A 189 6.49 -0.56 13.38
C LYS A 189 6.96 -1.95 12.96
N ALA A 190 6.81 -2.93 13.86
CA ALA A 190 7.22 -4.31 13.60
C ALA A 190 6.61 -4.89 12.30
N GLN A 191 5.43 -4.43 11.92
CA GLN A 191 4.68 -4.79 10.70
C GLN A 191 5.46 -4.50 9.41
N GLY A 192 6.47 -3.61 9.43
CA GLY A 192 7.40 -3.45 8.31
C GLY A 192 8.09 -4.77 7.90
N VAL A 193 8.20 -5.74 8.82
CA VAL A 193 8.74 -7.09 8.56
C VAL A 193 7.95 -7.88 7.51
N PHE A 194 6.69 -7.51 7.22
CA PHE A 194 5.89 -8.19 6.19
C PHE A 194 6.53 -8.10 4.79
N LEU A 195 7.37 -7.09 4.55
CA LEU A 195 8.16 -6.99 3.31
C LEU A 195 9.45 -7.85 3.35
N GLY A 196 9.81 -8.42 4.50
CA GLY A 196 11.06 -9.15 4.73
C GLY A 196 11.35 -10.26 3.70
N PRO A 197 10.41 -11.18 3.40
CA PRO A 197 10.59 -12.19 2.36
C PRO A 197 10.93 -11.59 0.99
N PHE A 198 10.27 -10.51 0.60
CA PHE A 198 10.60 -9.81 -0.65
C PHE A 198 12.01 -9.21 -0.60
N VAL A 199 12.40 -8.55 0.49
CA VAL A 199 13.74 -7.95 0.64
C VAL A 199 14.82 -9.02 0.59
N LEU A 200 14.64 -10.13 1.31
CA LEU A 200 15.56 -11.28 1.26
C LEU A 200 15.64 -11.86 -0.15
N GLY A 201 14.50 -12.05 -0.82
CA GLY A 201 14.45 -12.47 -2.21
C GLY A 201 15.23 -11.54 -3.15
N MET A 202 15.11 -10.22 -2.97
CA MET A 202 15.87 -9.23 -3.76
C MET A 202 17.36 -9.21 -3.44
N ILE A 203 17.75 -9.41 -2.17
CA ILE A 203 19.15 -9.56 -1.75
C ILE A 203 19.78 -10.74 -2.49
N LEU A 204 19.14 -11.90 -2.45
CA LEU A 204 19.62 -13.12 -3.10
C LEU A 204 19.64 -12.95 -4.63
N ARG A 205 18.57 -12.40 -5.20
CA ARG A 205 18.42 -12.19 -6.64
C ARG A 205 19.49 -11.25 -7.21
N ARG A 206 19.70 -10.11 -6.56
CA ARG A 206 20.60 -9.04 -7.02
C ARG A 206 22.01 -9.14 -6.44
N ARG A 207 22.30 -10.19 -5.67
CA ARG A 207 23.58 -10.39 -4.96
C ARG A 207 23.97 -9.17 -4.12
N ILE A 208 22.99 -8.56 -3.45
CA ILE A 208 23.25 -7.44 -2.54
C ILE A 208 24.02 -8.00 -1.34
N HIS A 209 25.09 -7.32 -0.93
CA HIS A 209 25.93 -7.79 0.17
C HIS A 209 25.12 -7.91 1.48
N LEU A 210 25.20 -9.05 2.17
CA LEU A 210 24.39 -9.34 3.37
C LEU A 210 24.63 -8.36 4.52
N ALA A 211 25.78 -7.68 4.57
CA ALA A 211 26.04 -6.63 5.57
C ALA A 211 25.01 -5.49 5.54
N TRP A 212 24.29 -5.30 4.43
CA TRP A 212 23.17 -4.35 4.41
C TRP A 212 22.07 -4.70 5.40
N LEU A 213 21.91 -5.96 5.84
CA LEU A 213 20.96 -6.31 6.89
C LEU A 213 21.31 -5.65 8.24
N ALA A 214 22.57 -5.27 8.47
CA ALA A 214 22.97 -4.51 9.65
C ALA A 214 22.33 -3.11 9.72
N THR A 215 21.78 -2.59 8.61
CA THR A 215 21.03 -1.32 8.66
C THR A 215 19.73 -1.45 9.45
N VAL A 216 19.17 -2.65 9.61
CA VAL A 216 17.95 -2.86 10.41
C VAL A 216 18.19 -2.50 11.89
N PRO A 217 19.12 -3.17 12.61
CA PRO A 217 19.46 -2.74 13.97
C PRO A 217 20.13 -1.36 13.99
N GLY A 218 20.91 -1.00 12.97
CA GLY A 218 21.59 0.29 12.90
C GLY A 218 20.63 1.49 12.91
N ILE A 219 19.61 1.49 12.04
CA ILE A 219 18.60 2.56 12.01
C ILE A 219 17.79 2.59 13.31
N TYR A 220 17.40 1.43 13.85
CA TYR A 220 16.68 1.36 15.11
C TYR A 220 17.47 2.02 16.26
N LEU A 221 18.77 1.72 16.38
CA LEU A 221 19.64 2.32 17.38
C LEU A 221 19.82 3.83 17.19
N VAL A 222 20.00 4.29 15.94
CA VAL A 222 20.08 5.74 15.64
C VAL A 222 18.79 6.45 16.06
N LEU A 223 17.63 5.87 15.77
CA LEU A 223 16.34 6.42 16.18
C LEU A 223 16.11 6.35 17.69
N ALA A 224 16.80 5.45 18.41
CA ALA A 224 16.74 5.39 19.86
C ALA A 224 17.57 6.49 20.55
N VAL A 225 18.58 7.08 19.88
CA VAL A 225 19.50 8.05 20.50
C VAL A 225 18.77 9.18 21.25
N PRO A 226 17.76 9.88 20.69
CA PRO A 226 17.10 10.97 21.42
C PRO A 226 16.39 10.53 22.71
N VAL A 227 15.71 9.38 22.72
CA VAL A 227 15.09 8.87 23.96
C VAL A 227 16.12 8.42 24.99
N LEU A 228 17.24 7.83 24.53
CA LEU A 228 18.33 7.42 25.43
C LEU A 228 18.98 8.65 26.09
N VAL A 229 19.22 9.71 25.31
CA VAL A 229 19.76 10.98 25.82
C VAL A 229 18.78 11.65 26.79
N ALA A 230 17.48 11.53 26.55
CA ALA A 230 16.45 12.02 27.46
C ALA A 230 16.32 11.22 28.77
N GLY A 231 16.98 10.06 28.89
CA GLY A 231 17.01 9.24 30.11
C GLY A 231 16.25 7.92 30.03
N ARG A 232 15.61 7.61 28.89
CA ARG A 232 14.93 6.32 28.70
C ARG A 232 15.95 5.19 28.61
N SER A 233 15.69 4.08 29.29
CA SER A 233 16.62 2.93 29.27
C SER A 233 16.58 2.18 27.93
N LEU A 234 17.73 1.65 27.50
CA LEU A 234 17.82 0.84 26.28
C LEU A 234 16.92 -0.42 26.36
N ALA A 235 16.80 -1.01 27.55
CA ALA A 235 15.89 -2.13 27.81
C ALA A 235 14.43 -1.77 27.50
N SER A 236 13.97 -0.59 27.95
CA SER A 236 12.59 -0.13 27.67
C SER A 236 12.33 0.20 26.20
N VAL A 237 13.38 0.51 25.42
CA VAL A 237 13.25 0.74 23.98
C VAL A 237 13.05 -0.61 23.28
N PHE A 238 13.91 -1.59 23.55
CA PHE A 238 13.78 -2.93 22.95
C PHE A 238 12.54 -3.70 23.44
N ALA A 239 12.10 -3.45 24.67
CA ALA A 239 10.90 -4.07 25.24
C ALA A 239 9.64 -3.76 24.42
N VAL A 240 9.58 -2.64 23.69
CA VAL A 240 8.39 -2.24 22.91
C VAL A 240 7.87 -3.38 22.01
N TYR A 241 8.74 -4.05 21.26
CA TYR A 241 8.28 -5.14 20.38
C TYR A 241 7.91 -6.42 21.14
N LEU A 242 8.59 -6.69 22.26
CA LEU A 242 8.25 -7.82 23.14
C LEU A 242 6.89 -7.60 23.79
N ASP A 243 6.66 -6.42 24.36
CA ASP A 243 5.42 -6.04 25.01
C ASP A 243 4.24 -6.08 24.03
N GLN A 244 4.44 -5.58 22.81
CA GLN A 244 3.45 -5.70 21.73
C GLN A 244 3.12 -7.17 21.41
N ALA A 245 4.13 -8.05 21.36
CA ALA A 245 3.91 -9.48 21.11
C ALA A 245 3.13 -10.17 22.25
N HIS A 246 3.21 -9.65 23.48
CA HIS A 246 2.53 -10.20 24.66
C HIS A 246 1.17 -9.55 24.98
N THR A 247 0.79 -8.48 24.28
CA THR A 247 -0.43 -7.71 24.59
C THR A 247 -1.72 -8.52 24.40
N PHE A 248 -1.81 -9.32 23.33
CA PHE A 248 -3.05 -10.04 22.98
C PHE A 248 -2.87 -11.56 22.97
N ASN A 249 -3.75 -12.26 23.68
CA ASN A 249 -3.82 -13.72 23.74
C ASN A 249 -4.92 -14.27 22.82
N ARG A 250 -4.95 -13.81 21.57
CA ARG A 250 -5.87 -14.29 20.52
C ARG A 250 -5.08 -14.57 19.24
N LEU A 251 -5.52 -15.55 18.45
CA LEU A 251 -4.87 -15.88 17.17
C LEU A 251 -5.15 -14.85 16.07
N THR A 252 -6.23 -14.10 16.19
CA THR A 252 -6.55 -12.96 15.31
C THR A 252 -7.29 -11.90 16.11
N MET A 253 -7.00 -10.64 15.80
CA MET A 253 -7.72 -9.47 16.26
C MET A 253 -8.50 -8.93 15.06
N ASN A 254 -9.49 -9.69 14.60
CA ASN A 254 -10.34 -9.38 13.44
C ASN A 254 -9.59 -9.21 12.10
N ALA A 255 -8.34 -9.66 11.99
CA ALA A 255 -7.68 -9.77 10.69
C ALA A 255 -8.37 -10.83 9.84
N ALA A 256 -8.69 -10.49 8.59
CA ALA A 256 -9.21 -11.40 7.58
C ALA A 256 -8.13 -12.39 7.10
N ASN A 257 -7.72 -13.31 7.98
CA ASN A 257 -6.61 -14.24 7.76
C ASN A 257 -7.00 -15.69 8.09
N ILE A 258 -6.07 -16.63 7.91
CA ILE A 258 -6.34 -18.07 8.07
C ILE A 258 -6.84 -18.44 9.48
N TRP A 259 -6.48 -17.66 10.49
CA TRP A 259 -6.82 -17.94 11.89
C TRP A 259 -8.31 -17.75 12.20
N VAL A 260 -9.03 -16.99 11.36
CA VAL A 260 -10.50 -16.90 11.42
C VAL A 260 -11.13 -18.28 11.20
N LEU A 261 -10.55 -19.10 10.33
CA LEU A 261 -11.00 -20.46 10.03
C LEU A 261 -10.59 -21.48 11.10
N ALA A 262 -9.60 -21.12 11.93
CA ALA A 262 -9.01 -21.98 12.95
C ALA A 262 -9.36 -21.52 14.38
N GLY A 263 -10.51 -20.88 14.59
CA GLY A 263 -10.89 -20.28 15.86
C GLY A 263 -10.96 -21.23 17.07
N ALA A 264 -11.15 -22.54 16.83
CA ALA A 264 -11.15 -23.57 17.88
C ALA A 264 -9.74 -24.08 18.26
N MET A 265 -8.69 -23.66 17.56
CA MET A 265 -7.34 -24.15 17.79
C MET A 265 -6.76 -23.60 19.12
N PRO A 266 -6.12 -24.45 19.95
CA PRO A 266 -5.44 -23.98 21.14
C PRO A 266 -4.41 -22.89 20.82
N TYR A 267 -4.46 -21.78 21.56
CA TYR A 267 -3.68 -20.58 21.26
C TYR A 267 -2.18 -20.84 21.09
N ALA A 268 -1.54 -21.55 22.03
CA ALA A 268 -0.10 -21.83 21.95
C ALA A 268 0.27 -22.65 20.69
N MET A 269 -0.60 -23.59 20.31
CA MET A 269 -0.41 -24.40 19.10
C MET A 269 -0.59 -23.56 17.84
N GLY A 270 -1.64 -22.73 17.77
CA GLY A 270 -1.86 -21.83 16.65
C GLY A 270 -0.72 -20.83 16.47
N VAL A 271 -0.19 -20.28 17.57
CA VAL A 271 0.98 -19.41 17.50
C VAL A 271 2.20 -20.14 16.93
N ALA A 272 2.52 -21.34 17.45
CA ALA A 272 3.65 -22.12 16.98
C ALA A 272 3.53 -22.49 15.49
N ILE A 273 2.36 -23.00 15.08
CA ILE A 273 2.08 -23.36 13.69
C ILE A 273 2.19 -22.12 12.79
N GLY A 274 1.61 -21.00 13.19
CA GLY A 274 1.64 -19.78 12.38
C GLY A 274 3.04 -19.21 12.19
N MET A 275 3.87 -19.24 13.23
CA MET A 275 5.27 -18.82 13.13
C MET A 275 6.05 -19.73 12.17
N VAL A 276 5.88 -21.05 12.26
CA VAL A 276 6.52 -22.01 11.35
C VAL A 276 6.04 -21.82 9.91
N LEU A 277 4.73 -21.69 9.68
CA LEU A 277 4.16 -21.46 8.36
C LEU A 277 4.65 -20.15 7.74
N ALA A 278 4.67 -19.06 8.51
CA ALA A 278 5.15 -17.77 8.03
C ALA A 278 6.65 -17.81 7.69
N ALA A 279 7.49 -18.40 8.56
CA ALA A 279 8.93 -18.52 8.32
C ALA A 279 9.25 -19.38 7.10
N THR A 280 8.64 -20.56 7.00
CA THR A 280 8.87 -21.50 5.88
C THR A 280 8.34 -20.94 4.55
N SER A 281 7.13 -20.37 4.56
CA SER A 281 6.54 -19.76 3.36
C SER A 281 7.27 -18.49 2.93
N GLY A 282 7.75 -17.68 3.90
CA GLY A 282 8.58 -16.50 3.63
C GLY A 282 9.93 -16.87 3.02
N LEU A 283 10.59 -17.92 3.52
CA LEU A 283 11.82 -18.43 2.92
C LEU A 283 11.57 -18.99 1.51
N ALA A 284 10.50 -19.78 1.34
CA ALA A 284 10.12 -20.33 0.04
C ALA A 284 9.84 -19.21 -0.98
N LEU A 285 9.13 -18.16 -0.57
CA LEU A 285 8.88 -16.97 -1.39
C LEU A 285 10.19 -16.26 -1.76
N SER A 286 11.11 -16.09 -0.81
CA SER A 286 12.42 -15.48 -1.06
C SER A 286 13.21 -16.26 -2.12
N ILE A 287 13.23 -17.59 -2.02
CA ILE A 287 13.88 -18.49 -2.99
C ILE A 287 13.19 -18.39 -4.36
N LEU A 288 11.86 -18.37 -4.38
CA LEU A 288 11.08 -18.22 -5.61
C LEU A 288 11.42 -16.92 -6.34
N ILE A 289 11.48 -15.80 -5.61
CA ILE A 289 11.87 -14.48 -6.15
C ILE A 289 13.30 -14.51 -6.70
N ALA A 290 14.22 -15.13 -5.97
CA ALA A 290 15.63 -15.23 -6.35
C ALA A 290 15.85 -16.07 -7.62
N ARG A 291 15.06 -17.13 -7.81
CA ARG A 291 15.17 -18.03 -8.97
C ARG A 291 14.34 -17.59 -10.18
N SER A 292 13.39 -16.68 -10.00
CA SER A 292 12.52 -16.23 -11.08
C SER A 292 13.29 -15.46 -12.15
N GLN A 293 13.04 -15.82 -13.42
CA GLN A 293 13.62 -15.16 -14.59
C GLN A 293 12.81 -13.92 -15.03
N ARG A 294 11.61 -13.70 -14.46
CA ARG A 294 10.75 -12.55 -14.81
C ARG A 294 11.38 -11.26 -14.33
N THR A 295 11.53 -10.27 -15.21
CA THR A 295 12.13 -8.97 -14.88
C THR A 295 11.09 -7.85 -14.95
N GLY A 296 11.50 -6.63 -14.60
CA GLY A 296 10.69 -5.43 -14.74
C GLY A 296 9.90 -5.02 -13.49
N PRO A 297 9.36 -3.79 -13.49
CA PRO A 297 8.71 -3.18 -12.34
C PRO A 297 7.44 -3.93 -11.91
N GLU A 298 6.68 -4.50 -12.85
CA GLU A 298 5.48 -5.28 -12.54
C GLU A 298 5.81 -6.53 -11.73
N PHE A 299 6.85 -7.29 -12.11
CA PHE A 299 7.27 -8.47 -11.36
C PHE A 299 7.72 -8.12 -9.94
N ILE A 300 8.53 -7.06 -9.80
CA ILE A 300 9.03 -6.61 -8.49
C ILE A 300 7.86 -6.23 -7.59
N LEU A 301 6.88 -5.49 -8.13
CA LEU A 301 5.71 -5.09 -7.38
C LEU A 301 4.78 -6.27 -7.04
N LEU A 302 4.58 -7.21 -7.97
CA LEU A 302 3.84 -8.46 -7.70
C LEU A 302 4.49 -9.26 -6.57
N ALA A 303 5.81 -9.46 -6.62
CA ALA A 303 6.55 -10.18 -5.59
C ALA A 303 6.43 -9.50 -4.21
N ALA A 304 6.46 -8.17 -4.17
CA ALA A 304 6.26 -7.42 -2.94
C ALA A 304 4.80 -7.53 -2.45
N CYS A 305 3.80 -7.44 -3.33
CA CYS A 305 2.40 -7.66 -2.98
C CYS A 305 2.17 -9.06 -2.39
N VAL A 306 2.78 -10.09 -2.96
CA VAL A 306 2.72 -11.46 -2.42
C VAL A 306 3.30 -11.51 -1.01
N SER A 307 4.44 -10.86 -0.76
CA SER A 307 5.04 -10.79 0.59
C SER A 307 4.12 -10.07 1.59
N LEU A 308 3.64 -8.88 1.21
CA LEU A 308 2.79 -8.03 2.06
C LEU A 308 1.42 -8.65 2.32
N MET A 309 0.94 -9.54 1.47
CA MET A 309 -0.31 -10.28 1.65
C MET A 309 -0.08 -11.56 2.47
N LEU A 310 0.91 -12.37 2.08
CA LEU A 310 1.16 -13.70 2.64
C LEU A 310 1.53 -13.65 4.13
N MET A 311 2.35 -12.67 4.53
CA MET A 311 2.84 -12.59 5.91
C MET A 311 1.72 -12.33 6.93
N PRO A 312 0.93 -11.24 6.83
CA PRO A 312 -0.20 -11.02 7.75
C PRO A 312 -1.33 -12.04 7.57
N TYR A 313 -1.41 -12.75 6.43
CA TYR A 313 -2.35 -13.86 6.26
C TYR A 313 -1.97 -15.11 7.05
N LEU A 314 -0.67 -15.43 7.17
CA LEU A 314 -0.20 -16.62 7.89
C LEU A 314 0.13 -16.36 9.36
N LEU A 315 0.60 -15.17 9.70
CA LEU A 315 1.01 -14.87 11.07
C LEU A 315 -0.20 -14.80 12.02
N PRO A 316 -0.05 -15.32 13.26
CA PRO A 316 -1.06 -15.18 14.31
C PRO A 316 -1.00 -13.74 14.90
N LYS A 317 -2.00 -13.37 15.70
CA LYS A 317 -2.11 -12.08 16.42
C LYS A 317 -2.19 -10.85 15.51
N MET A 318 -2.62 -11.03 14.27
CA MET A 318 -2.75 -9.92 13.33
C MET A 318 -4.03 -9.13 13.58
N HIS A 319 -3.98 -7.82 13.36
CA HIS A 319 -5.12 -6.90 13.46
C HIS A 319 -5.79 -6.66 12.12
N GLU A 320 -7.05 -6.22 12.15
CA GLU A 320 -7.89 -5.85 10.99
C GLU A 320 -7.18 -4.95 9.96
N ARG A 321 -6.25 -4.11 10.43
CA ARG A 321 -5.52 -3.13 9.61
C ARG A 321 -4.17 -3.60 9.06
N TYR A 322 -3.73 -4.83 9.33
CA TYR A 322 -2.36 -5.24 8.98
C TYR A 322 -2.14 -5.59 7.51
N PHE A 323 -3.21 -5.59 6.69
CA PHE A 323 -3.12 -5.69 5.22
C PHE A 323 -2.90 -4.34 4.53
N TYR A 324 -2.85 -3.22 5.27
CA TYR A 324 -2.77 -1.85 4.74
C TYR A 324 -1.66 -1.63 3.70
N ALA A 325 -0.45 -2.15 3.91
CA ALA A 325 0.62 -2.01 2.92
C ALA A 325 0.34 -2.79 1.61
N PHE A 326 -0.29 -3.97 1.69
CA PHE A 326 -0.73 -4.72 0.52
C PHE A 326 -1.88 -4.00 -0.20
N GLU A 327 -2.84 -3.46 0.54
CA GLU A 327 -3.96 -2.68 0.02
C GLU A 327 -3.49 -1.50 -0.85
N LEU A 328 -2.42 -0.80 -0.44
CA LEU A 328 -1.84 0.30 -1.23
C LEU A 328 -0.95 -0.20 -2.38
N ALA A 329 -0.12 -1.22 -2.15
CA ALA A 329 0.76 -1.77 -3.19
C ALA A 329 -0.03 -2.44 -4.33
N SER A 330 -1.17 -3.05 -4.03
CA SER A 330 -2.06 -3.67 -5.02
C SER A 330 -2.74 -2.64 -5.93
N ILE A 331 -3.07 -1.44 -5.43
CA ILE A 331 -3.52 -0.31 -6.27
C ILE A 331 -2.43 0.05 -7.29
N ALA A 332 -1.18 0.20 -6.84
CA ALA A 332 -0.07 0.46 -7.75
C ALA A 332 0.06 -0.65 -8.81
N LEU A 333 -0.09 -1.92 -8.39
CA LEU A 333 -0.01 -3.08 -9.29
C LEU A 333 -1.14 -3.07 -10.33
N ALA A 334 -2.37 -2.73 -9.94
CA ALA A 334 -3.51 -2.59 -10.83
C ALA A 334 -3.33 -1.44 -11.85
N CYS A 335 -2.70 -0.33 -11.45
CA CYS A 335 -2.40 0.78 -12.34
C CYS A 335 -1.24 0.47 -13.32
N LEU A 336 -0.31 -0.40 -12.94
CA LEU A 336 0.70 -0.95 -13.87
C LEU A 336 0.04 -1.90 -14.86
N ASN A 337 -0.74 -2.85 -14.35
CA ASN A 337 -1.40 -3.88 -15.13
C ASN A 337 -2.84 -4.11 -14.64
N PRO A 338 -3.86 -3.68 -15.42
CA PRO A 338 -5.27 -3.77 -15.04
C PRO A 338 -5.76 -5.19 -14.74
N ARG A 339 -5.03 -6.24 -15.12
CA ARG A 339 -5.34 -7.62 -14.73
C ARG A 339 -5.41 -7.80 -13.22
N TYR A 340 -4.71 -6.97 -12.46
CA TYR A 340 -4.68 -7.00 -11.00
C TYR A 340 -5.72 -6.10 -10.33
N LEU A 341 -6.56 -5.39 -11.11
CA LEU A 341 -7.65 -4.57 -10.56
C LEU A 341 -8.58 -5.33 -9.61
N PRO A 342 -9.01 -6.58 -9.88
CA PRO A 342 -9.81 -7.35 -8.93
C PRO A 342 -9.13 -7.47 -7.55
N PHE A 343 -7.81 -7.66 -7.52
CA PHE A 343 -7.07 -7.85 -6.27
C PHE A 343 -7.06 -6.59 -5.42
N ALA A 344 -6.86 -5.43 -6.06
CA ALA A 344 -6.92 -4.14 -5.36
C ALA A 344 -8.33 -3.86 -4.82
N VAL A 345 -9.37 -4.11 -5.61
CA VAL A 345 -10.77 -3.89 -5.20
C VAL A 345 -11.16 -4.82 -4.04
N ILE A 346 -10.83 -6.12 -4.14
CA ILE A 346 -11.12 -7.10 -3.08
C ILE A 346 -10.37 -6.72 -1.80
N ALA A 347 -9.08 -6.37 -1.89
CA ALA A 347 -8.29 -5.96 -0.74
C ALA A 347 -8.90 -4.75 0.00
N GLN A 348 -9.40 -3.74 -0.73
CA GLN A 348 -10.06 -2.59 -0.13
C GLN A 348 -11.35 -2.96 0.59
N VAL A 349 -12.16 -3.83 -0.01
CA VAL A 349 -13.43 -4.27 0.59
C VAL A 349 -13.20 -5.18 1.79
N ASP A 350 -12.28 -6.14 1.71
CA ASP A 350 -11.92 -7.04 2.81
C ASP A 350 -11.32 -6.26 3.99
N GLY A 351 -10.52 -5.23 3.69
CA GLY A 351 -10.05 -4.26 4.67
C GLY A 351 -11.23 -3.60 5.38
N VAL A 352 -12.10 -2.90 4.65
CA VAL A 352 -13.29 -2.20 5.23
C VAL A 352 -14.17 -3.15 6.04
N LEU A 353 -14.44 -4.35 5.53
CA LEU A 353 -15.17 -5.40 6.25
C LEU A 353 -14.55 -5.69 7.62
N SER A 354 -13.22 -5.74 7.69
CA SER A 354 -12.47 -5.98 8.93
C SER A 354 -12.52 -4.76 9.87
N TYR A 355 -12.45 -3.53 9.34
CA TYR A 355 -12.59 -2.30 10.14
C TYR A 355 -13.99 -2.20 10.78
N LEU A 356 -15.06 -2.54 10.06
CA LEU A 356 -16.45 -2.45 10.56
C LEU A 356 -16.73 -3.35 11.78
N VAL A 357 -15.90 -4.36 12.02
CA VAL A 357 -16.01 -5.22 13.21
C VAL A 357 -15.69 -4.44 14.47
N PHE A 358 -14.59 -3.68 14.44
CA PHE A 358 -14.19 -2.85 15.57
C PHE A 358 -15.09 -1.63 15.69
N GLU A 359 -15.42 -0.99 14.57
CA GLU A 359 -16.19 0.25 14.56
C GLU A 359 -17.65 0.03 14.95
N SER A 360 -18.28 -1.02 14.44
CA SER A 360 -19.73 -1.21 14.52
C SER A 360 -20.14 -2.57 15.11
N GLY A 361 -19.18 -3.38 15.56
CA GLY A 361 -19.45 -4.71 16.11
C GLY A 361 -19.88 -5.74 15.06
N ILE A 362 -19.74 -5.44 13.76
CA ILE A 362 -20.27 -6.27 12.67
C ILE A 362 -19.28 -7.41 12.37
N VAL A 363 -19.39 -8.49 13.13
CA VAL A 363 -18.48 -9.65 13.04
C VAL A 363 -18.70 -10.47 11.76
N LEU A 364 -19.91 -10.43 11.17
CA LEU A 364 -20.32 -11.29 10.05
C LEU A 364 -19.42 -11.12 8.80
N GLY A 365 -18.75 -9.98 8.67
CA GLY A 365 -17.89 -9.65 7.54
C GLY A 365 -16.51 -10.34 7.53
N VAL A 366 -16.00 -10.79 8.67
CA VAL A 366 -14.60 -11.27 8.79
C VAL A 366 -14.39 -12.60 8.10
N LEU A 367 -15.33 -13.54 8.23
CA LEU A 367 -15.21 -14.86 7.63
C LEU A 367 -15.23 -14.78 6.09
N PRO A 368 -16.17 -14.09 5.44
CA PRO A 368 -16.12 -13.87 3.99
C PRO A 368 -14.84 -13.15 3.53
N ALA A 369 -14.38 -12.13 4.26
CA ALA A 369 -13.13 -11.44 3.96
C ALA A 369 -11.92 -12.39 4.06
N ALA A 370 -11.86 -13.24 5.08
CA ALA A 370 -10.79 -14.23 5.23
C ALA A 370 -10.79 -15.25 4.07
N LEU A 371 -11.96 -15.68 3.60
CA LEU A 371 -12.09 -16.56 2.43
C LEU A 371 -11.63 -15.85 1.15
N CYS A 372 -12.00 -14.58 0.95
CA CYS A 372 -11.54 -13.78 -0.19
C CYS A 372 -10.02 -13.58 -0.16
N ASN A 373 -9.46 -13.24 1.00
CA ASN A 373 -8.01 -13.15 1.21
C ASN A 373 -7.28 -14.49 0.98
N SER A 374 -7.92 -15.62 1.30
CA SER A 374 -7.38 -16.96 0.98
C SER A 374 -7.24 -17.15 -0.53
N LEU A 375 -8.24 -16.73 -1.30
CA LEU A 375 -8.19 -16.75 -2.77
C LEU A 375 -7.14 -15.77 -3.30
N LEU A 376 -7.06 -14.55 -2.76
CA LEU A 376 -6.06 -13.56 -3.16
C LEU A 376 -4.63 -14.08 -2.98
N VAL A 377 -4.30 -14.62 -1.80
CA VAL A 377 -2.98 -15.22 -1.52
C VAL A 377 -2.68 -16.32 -2.52
N TYR A 378 -3.61 -17.28 -2.67
CA TYR A 378 -3.45 -18.40 -3.59
C TYR A 378 -3.16 -17.93 -5.02
N TYR A 379 -3.93 -16.97 -5.53
CA TYR A 379 -3.77 -16.49 -6.90
C TYR A 379 -2.53 -15.63 -7.10
N LEU A 380 -2.16 -14.78 -6.14
CA LEU A 380 -0.94 -13.99 -6.22
C LEU A 380 0.30 -14.90 -6.22
N VAL A 381 0.34 -15.92 -5.37
CA VAL A 381 1.44 -16.90 -5.34
C VAL A 381 1.52 -17.71 -6.63
N LEU A 382 0.36 -18.17 -7.14
CA LEU A 382 0.28 -18.90 -8.40
C LEU A 382 0.77 -18.08 -9.58
N ASP A 383 0.33 -16.82 -9.70
CA ASP A 383 0.74 -15.94 -10.78
C ASP A 383 2.23 -15.58 -10.67
N LEU A 384 2.74 -15.38 -9.45
CA LEU A 384 4.17 -15.19 -9.22
C LEU A 384 4.98 -16.41 -9.70
N TRP A 385 4.50 -17.63 -9.43
CA TRP A 385 5.17 -18.88 -9.79
C TRP A 385 5.07 -19.25 -11.28
N ARG A 386 3.87 -19.20 -11.87
CA ARG A 386 3.61 -19.66 -13.25
C ARG A 386 3.82 -18.57 -14.32
N GLY A 387 3.75 -17.29 -13.93
CA GLY A 387 3.80 -16.17 -14.87
C GLY A 387 2.55 -16.03 -15.74
N GLU A 388 2.58 -15.07 -16.66
CA GLU A 388 1.44 -14.61 -17.49
C GLU A 388 0.79 -15.65 -18.41
N ARG A 389 1.32 -16.88 -18.47
CA ARG A 389 0.76 -17.94 -19.32
C ARG A 389 -0.54 -18.49 -18.72
N GLY A 390 -1.63 -17.76 -18.94
CA GLY A 390 -2.99 -18.30 -18.93
C GLY A 390 -3.87 -18.00 -17.72
N PHE A 391 -3.44 -17.16 -16.77
CA PHE A 391 -4.24 -16.96 -15.56
C PHE A 391 -5.20 -15.75 -15.66
N ARG A 392 -6.49 -16.02 -15.90
CA ARG A 392 -7.60 -15.04 -15.80
C ARG A 392 -8.29 -15.23 -14.45
N PHE A 393 -8.43 -14.16 -13.67
CA PHE A 393 -9.20 -14.20 -12.43
C PHE A 393 -10.62 -14.72 -12.71
N PRO A 394 -11.06 -15.83 -12.10
CA PRO A 394 -12.28 -16.50 -12.52
C PRO A 394 -13.51 -15.64 -12.25
N ARG A 395 -14.46 -15.62 -13.19
CA ARG A 395 -15.74 -14.91 -13.06
C ARG A 395 -16.52 -15.32 -11.80
N LEU A 396 -16.33 -16.55 -11.33
CA LEU A 396 -16.92 -17.05 -10.08
C LEU A 396 -16.41 -16.34 -8.82
N ALA A 397 -15.14 -15.92 -8.80
CA ALA A 397 -14.60 -15.15 -7.69
C ALA A 397 -15.23 -13.74 -7.63
N TRP A 398 -15.53 -13.14 -8.78
CA TRP A 398 -16.32 -11.91 -8.85
C TRP A 398 -17.74 -12.09 -8.32
N LEU A 399 -18.40 -13.21 -8.62
CA LEU A 399 -19.76 -13.48 -8.14
C LEU A 399 -19.79 -13.68 -6.62
N GLY A 400 -18.86 -14.44 -6.06
CA GLY A 400 -18.74 -14.63 -4.61
C GLY A 400 -18.42 -13.33 -3.87
N PHE A 401 -17.52 -12.53 -4.45
CA PHE A 401 -17.21 -11.19 -3.95
C PHE A 401 -18.45 -10.30 -3.97
N ILE A 402 -19.09 -10.11 -5.13
CA ILE A 402 -20.28 -9.25 -5.29
C ILE A 402 -21.41 -9.70 -4.36
N ALA A 403 -21.66 -11.00 -4.22
CA ALA A 403 -22.67 -11.53 -3.32
C ALA A 403 -22.35 -11.21 -1.84
N SER A 404 -21.09 -11.37 -1.43
CA SER A 404 -20.64 -11.04 -0.07
C SER A 404 -20.71 -9.54 0.20
N THR A 405 -20.30 -8.70 -0.75
CA THR A 405 -20.37 -7.25 -0.59
C THR A 405 -21.81 -6.76 -0.58
N ALA A 406 -22.65 -7.26 -1.50
CA ALA A 406 -24.07 -6.90 -1.54
C ALA A 406 -24.82 -7.36 -0.29
N GLY A 407 -24.49 -8.53 0.26
CA GLY A 407 -25.04 -9.02 1.52
C GLY A 407 -24.67 -8.13 2.70
N LEU A 408 -23.39 -7.73 2.80
CA LEU A 408 -22.94 -6.77 3.81
C LEU A 408 -23.62 -5.41 3.64
N PHE A 409 -23.68 -4.88 2.41
CA PHE A 409 -24.32 -3.61 2.11
C PHE A 409 -25.80 -3.62 2.49
N SER A 410 -26.50 -4.73 2.22
CA SER A 410 -27.89 -4.90 2.63
C SER A 410 -28.01 -4.88 4.16
N TYR A 411 -27.14 -5.59 4.87
CA TYR A 411 -27.13 -5.57 6.34
C TYR A 411 -26.86 -4.17 6.91
N LEU A 412 -25.87 -3.44 6.39
CA LEU A 412 -25.54 -2.08 6.82
C LEU A 412 -26.68 -1.07 6.58
N VAL A 413 -27.42 -1.23 5.48
CA VAL A 413 -28.52 -0.33 5.12
C VAL A 413 -29.82 -0.64 5.87
N PHE A 414 -30.08 -1.93 6.16
CA PHE A 414 -31.39 -2.36 6.68
C PHE A 414 -31.39 -2.78 8.16
N GLU A 415 -30.26 -3.20 8.74
CA GLU A 415 -30.18 -3.72 10.12
C GLU A 415 -29.08 -3.08 11.00
N GLY A 416 -28.22 -2.23 10.44
CA GLY A 416 -27.10 -1.61 11.17
C GLY A 416 -27.55 -0.71 12.34
N PRO A 417 -26.85 -0.73 13.50
CA PRO A 417 -27.25 0.03 14.67
C PRO A 417 -26.94 1.52 14.51
N GLY A 418 -27.89 2.31 13.98
CA GLY A 418 -27.96 3.76 14.20
C GLY A 418 -26.82 4.63 13.64
N TRP A 419 -25.98 4.13 12.73
CA TRP A 419 -25.01 4.99 12.06
C TRP A 419 -25.71 5.75 10.93
N ASP A 420 -25.79 7.07 11.04
CA ASP A 420 -25.94 7.98 9.91
C ASP A 420 -24.67 7.90 9.01
N ILE A 421 -24.34 6.71 8.49
CA ILE A 421 -23.40 6.62 7.37
C ILE A 421 -24.12 7.28 6.22
N SER A 422 -23.76 8.54 5.97
CA SER A 422 -24.41 9.33 4.93
C SER A 422 -24.43 8.52 3.63
N PRO A 423 -25.59 8.37 2.98
CA PRO A 423 -25.68 7.81 1.63
C PRO A 423 -24.67 8.47 0.68
N VAL A 424 -24.27 9.71 0.96
CA VAL A 424 -23.23 10.47 0.26
C VAL A 424 -21.85 9.82 0.37
N TYR A 425 -21.45 9.26 1.51
CA TYR A 425 -20.14 8.60 1.66
C TYR A 425 -20.08 7.31 0.83
N LEU A 426 -21.15 6.52 0.86
CA LEU A 426 -21.28 5.28 0.08
C LEU A 426 -21.40 5.56 -1.42
N LEU A 427 -22.17 6.58 -1.80
CA LEU A 427 -22.25 7.04 -3.18
C LEU A 427 -20.92 7.62 -3.66
N ALA A 428 -20.21 8.41 -2.85
CA ALA A 428 -18.93 8.98 -3.24
C ALA A 428 -17.85 7.91 -3.43
N THR A 429 -17.72 6.96 -2.49
CA THR A 429 -16.76 5.85 -2.62
C THR A 429 -17.12 4.91 -3.77
N GLY A 430 -18.42 4.60 -3.96
CA GLY A 430 -18.91 3.82 -5.10
C GLY A 430 -18.69 4.50 -6.45
N LEU A 431 -18.98 5.80 -6.55
CA LEU A 431 -18.80 6.59 -7.78
C LEU A 431 -17.32 6.78 -8.13
N VAL A 432 -16.44 7.01 -7.15
CA VAL A 432 -15.00 7.09 -7.37
C VAL A 432 -14.46 5.75 -7.86
N THR A 433 -14.90 4.64 -7.26
CA THR A 433 -14.51 3.28 -7.67
C THR A 433 -15.03 2.96 -9.08
N ALA A 434 -16.28 3.31 -9.40
CA ALA A 434 -16.87 3.12 -10.71
C ALA A 434 -16.22 4.01 -11.80
N ALA A 435 -15.91 5.26 -11.47
CA ALA A 435 -15.20 6.18 -12.36
C ALA A 435 -13.77 5.69 -12.62
N ALA A 436 -13.06 5.18 -11.61
CA ALA A 436 -11.76 4.56 -11.77
C ALA A 436 -11.84 3.31 -12.68
N LEU A 437 -12.84 2.45 -12.48
CA LEU A 437 -13.08 1.29 -13.35
C LEU A 437 -13.35 1.70 -14.82
N ARG A 438 -14.19 2.72 -15.02
CA ARG A 438 -14.56 3.20 -16.35
C ARG A 438 -13.35 3.84 -17.05
N LEU A 439 -12.57 4.66 -16.37
CA LEU A 439 -11.35 5.28 -16.91
C LEU A 439 -10.28 4.24 -17.24
N LEU A 440 -10.16 3.18 -16.43
CA LEU A 440 -9.27 2.05 -16.75
C LEU A 440 -9.75 1.29 -17.99
N THR A 441 -11.06 1.12 -18.15
CA THR A 441 -11.67 0.47 -19.33
C THR A 441 -11.51 1.33 -20.59
N ASP A 442 -11.69 2.65 -20.49
CA ASP A 442 -11.51 3.57 -21.61
C ASP A 442 -10.04 3.72 -22.01
N SER A 443 -9.10 3.58 -21.06
CA SER A 443 -7.65 3.52 -21.36
C SER A 443 -7.24 2.28 -22.17
N GLN A 444 -8.09 1.26 -22.26
CA GLN A 444 -7.90 0.08 -23.12
C GLN A 444 -8.40 0.31 -24.56
N ARG A 445 -9.19 1.36 -24.79
CA ARG A 445 -9.84 1.64 -26.09
C ARG A 445 -9.08 2.64 -26.96
N THR A 446 -7.96 3.19 -26.51
CA THR A 446 -7.09 4.03 -27.35
C THR A 446 -6.22 3.13 -28.21
N PRO A 447 -6.44 3.07 -29.54
CA PRO A 447 -5.56 2.31 -30.43
C PRO A 447 -4.20 2.98 -30.46
N ILE A 448 -3.12 2.19 -30.49
CA ILE A 448 -1.81 2.66 -30.93
C ILE A 448 -1.95 2.98 -32.42
N SER A 449 -2.33 4.20 -32.76
CA SER A 449 -2.31 4.69 -34.15
C SER A 449 -0.86 5.03 -34.51
N GLY A 450 -0.21 4.14 -35.24
CA GLY A 450 1.16 4.34 -35.70
C GLY A 450 1.81 3.10 -36.30
N GLN A 451 1.11 2.34 -37.13
CA GLN A 451 1.75 1.50 -38.15
C GLN A 451 0.85 1.46 -39.37
N GLU A 452 1.39 1.99 -40.47
CA GLU A 452 0.71 2.29 -41.72
C GLU A 452 0.04 1.08 -42.37
N ALA A 453 -1.07 1.39 -43.03
CA ALA A 453 -1.78 0.53 -43.93
C ALA A 453 -0.92 0.19 -45.17
N GLY A 454 -0.79 -1.09 -45.47
CA GLY A 454 -0.41 -1.62 -46.79
C GLY A 454 -1.54 -2.49 -47.32
N THR A 455 -2.02 -2.12 -48.51
CA THR A 455 -3.21 -2.56 -49.25
C THR A 455 -3.37 -4.07 -49.56
N PRO A 456 -4.60 -4.55 -49.89
CA PRO A 456 -4.91 -5.95 -50.17
C PRO A 456 -4.88 -6.33 -51.67
N GLY A 457 -4.58 -7.60 -51.94
CA GLY A 457 -5.00 -8.33 -53.16
C GLY A 457 -3.86 -8.74 -54.11
N VAL A 458 -3.61 -10.04 -54.26
CA VAL A 458 -3.94 -10.88 -55.44
C VAL A 458 -3.62 -12.33 -55.08
N ALA A 459 -4.58 -13.22 -55.33
CA ALA A 459 -4.42 -14.67 -55.24
C ALA A 459 -3.80 -15.21 -56.54
N GLU A 460 -2.90 -16.19 -56.45
CA GLU A 460 -2.90 -17.32 -57.37
C GLU A 460 -2.06 -18.50 -56.86
N ALA A 461 -2.52 -19.68 -57.25
CA ALA A 461 -2.04 -21.00 -56.87
C ALA A 461 -0.61 -21.30 -57.34
N LEU A 462 0.05 -22.28 -56.71
CA LEU A 462 0.51 -23.50 -57.38
C LEU A 462 1.16 -24.48 -56.40
N SER A 463 0.79 -25.73 -56.61
CA SER A 463 1.37 -26.97 -56.10
C SER A 463 2.89 -27.07 -56.25
N THR A 464 3.58 -27.54 -55.22
CA THR A 464 4.44 -28.75 -55.25
C THR A 464 4.81 -29.18 -53.84
#